data_AF-A0A8S8Y7E5-F1
#
_entry.id   AF-A0A8S8Y7E5-F1
#
_cell.length_a   1.000
_cell.length_b   1.000
_cell.length_c   1.000
_cell.angle_alpha   90.00
_cell.angle_beta   90.00
_cell.angle_gamma   90.00
#
_symmetry.space_group_name_H-M   'P 1'
#
loop_
_entity.id
_entity.type
_entity.pdbx_description
1 polymer ?
#
loop_
_entity_poly.entity_id
_entity_poly.type
_entity_poly.pdbx_seq_one_letter_code
_entity_poly.pdbx_strand_id
1 'polypeptide(L)'
;MLGSLVGYWIGQHWGTSLMKRFGQEKHLTKLEHLTETYGTMGIFIAAFSPIPYKVLGWMAGMGHMAKRPFLVAGFVGRSLRFGLEALLIGLYGDRALDAIMWVLDNEILLAVLMLVSLAAAWLAWRWWTRLGAQAPDASA
;
A
#
# COMPACT_ATOMS: atom_id res chain seq x y z
N MET A 1 14.15 0.36 2.52
CA MET A 1 14.71 -1.01 2.42
C MET A 1 15.21 -1.52 3.77
N LEU A 2 16.10 -0.81 4.47
CA LEU A 2 16.67 -1.31 5.74
C LEU A 2 15.63 -1.74 6.78
N GLY A 3 14.59 -0.93 7.00
CA GLY A 3 13.52 -1.28 7.94
C GLY A 3 12.72 -2.54 7.58
N SER A 4 12.58 -2.88 6.29
CA SER A 4 11.94 -4.14 5.89
C SER A 4 12.88 -5.34 6.03
N LEU A 5 14.21 -5.12 6.01
CA LEU A 5 15.19 -6.15 6.31
C LEU A 5 15.11 -6.56 7.78
N VAL A 6 14.95 -5.57 8.67
CA VAL A 6 14.67 -5.81 10.09
C VAL A 6 13.34 -6.55 10.23
N GLY A 7 12.29 -6.10 9.54
CA GLY A 7 11.01 -6.81 9.50
C GLY A 7 11.13 -8.26 9.03
N TYR A 8 11.91 -8.50 7.97
CA TYR A 8 12.20 -9.84 7.46
C TYR A 8 12.89 -10.72 8.50
N TRP A 9 13.92 -10.19 9.18
CA TRP A 9 14.62 -10.95 10.22
C TRP A 9 13.71 -11.28 11.40
N ILE A 10 12.87 -10.33 11.81
CA ILE A 10 11.87 -10.53 12.86
C ILE A 10 10.81 -11.55 12.42
N GLY A 11 10.31 -11.47 11.19
CA GLY A 11 9.33 -12.40 10.65
C GLY A 11 9.85 -13.83 10.59
N GLN A 12 11.12 -14.00 10.22
CA GLN A 12 11.79 -15.29 10.15
C GLN A 12 11.96 -15.95 11.54
N HIS A 13 12.33 -15.18 12.57
CA HIS A 13 12.62 -15.74 13.90
C HIS A 13 11.41 -15.77 14.83
N TRP A 14 10.59 -14.72 14.83
CA TRP A 14 9.47 -14.56 15.76
C TRP A 14 8.10 -14.58 15.10
N GLY A 15 8.00 -14.37 13.78
CA GLY A 15 6.71 -14.20 13.12
C GLY A 15 5.82 -15.45 13.19
N THR A 16 6.39 -16.64 12.97
CA THR A 16 5.65 -17.91 13.08
C THR A 16 5.19 -18.19 14.52
N SER A 17 6.05 -17.93 15.52
CA SER A 17 5.74 -18.09 16.95
C SER A 17 4.66 -17.11 17.41
N LEU A 18 4.72 -15.86 16.95
CA LEU A 18 3.73 -14.84 17.25
C LEU A 18 2.37 -15.21 16.66
N MET A 19 2.32 -15.64 15.39
CA MET A 19 1.07 -16.00 14.71
C MET A 19 0.37 -17.20 15.35
N LYS A 20 1.15 -18.19 15.82
CA LYS A 20 0.63 -19.34 16.59
C LYS A 20 0.03 -18.89 17.93
N ARG A 21 0.68 -17.97 18.65
CA ARG A 21 0.14 -17.40 19.91
C ARG A 21 -1.15 -16.61 19.70
N PHE A 22 -1.31 -15.97 18.54
CA PHE A 22 -2.54 -15.25 18.19
C PHE A 22 -3.61 -16.15 17.53
N GLY A 23 -3.40 -17.47 17.42
CA GLY A 23 -4.38 -18.41 16.86
C GLY A 23 -4.62 -18.25 15.36
N GLN A 24 -3.71 -17.60 14.64
CA GLN A 24 -3.86 -17.23 13.23
C GLN A 24 -3.11 -18.18 12.27
N GLU A 25 -3.04 -19.47 12.61
CA GLU A 25 -2.28 -20.46 11.82
C GLU A 25 -2.77 -20.59 10.37
N LYS A 26 -4.08 -20.44 10.14
CA LYS A 26 -4.68 -20.45 8.80
C LYS A 26 -4.12 -19.37 7.87
N HIS A 27 -3.78 -18.20 8.43
CA HIS A 27 -3.16 -17.13 7.65
C HIS A 27 -1.72 -17.48 7.30
N LEU A 28 -1.00 -18.18 8.17
CA LEU A 28 0.38 -18.60 7.94
C LEU A 28 0.48 -19.57 6.75
N THR A 29 -0.36 -20.61 6.71
CA THR A 29 -0.40 -21.57 5.60
C THR A 29 -0.77 -20.89 4.28
N LYS A 30 -1.71 -19.94 4.30
CA LYS A 30 -2.08 -19.19 3.11
C LYS A 30 -0.90 -18.35 2.59
N LEU A 31 -0.13 -17.75 3.50
CA LEU A 31 1.06 -16.97 3.15
C LEU A 31 2.20 -17.81 2.60
N GLU A 32 2.42 -19.00 3.13
CA GLU A 32 3.36 -19.96 2.55
C GLU A 32 2.97 -20.29 1.11
N HIS A 33 1.70 -20.65 0.88
CA HIS A 33 1.20 -20.95 -0.46
C HIS A 33 1.32 -19.77 -1.44
N LEU A 34 1.03 -18.55 -0.98
CA LEU A 34 1.19 -17.32 -1.76
C LEU A 34 2.66 -17.05 -2.08
N THR A 35 3.55 -17.30 -1.13
CA THR A 35 5.00 -17.11 -1.29
C THR A 35 5.58 -18.16 -2.24
N GLU A 36 5.12 -19.41 -2.20
CA GLU A 36 5.51 -20.44 -3.17
C GLU A 36 4.99 -20.14 -4.58
N THR A 37 3.73 -19.70 -4.69
CA THR A 37 3.08 -19.50 -6.00
C THR A 37 3.57 -18.25 -6.71
N TYR A 38 3.66 -17.12 -5.99
CA TYR A 38 3.99 -15.83 -6.59
C TYR A 38 5.41 -15.36 -6.28
N GLY A 39 5.99 -15.80 -5.17
CA GLY A 39 7.36 -15.56 -4.73
C GLY A 39 7.88 -14.16 -5.08
N THR A 40 8.93 -14.12 -5.89
CA THR A 40 9.63 -12.89 -6.31
C THR A 40 8.74 -11.92 -7.06
N MET A 41 7.88 -12.41 -7.96
CA MET A 41 7.00 -11.56 -8.76
C MET A 41 5.90 -10.93 -7.91
N GLY A 42 5.33 -11.69 -6.98
CA GLY A 42 4.35 -11.19 -6.02
C GLY A 42 4.92 -10.06 -5.17
N ILE A 43 6.14 -10.22 -4.67
CA ILE A 43 6.82 -9.16 -3.90
C ILE A 43 7.14 -7.94 -4.75
N PHE A 44 7.54 -8.11 -6.01
CA PHE A 44 7.79 -7.00 -6.91
C PHE A 44 6.53 -6.14 -7.09
N ILE A 45 5.40 -6.77 -7.44
CA ILE A 45 4.11 -6.08 -7.61
C ILE A 45 3.67 -5.43 -6.30
N ALA A 46 3.79 -6.15 -5.18
CA ALA A 46 3.43 -5.61 -3.88
C ALA A 46 4.32 -4.43 -3.46
N ALA A 47 5.62 -4.45 -3.78
CA ALA A 47 6.55 -3.35 -3.50
C ALA A 47 6.29 -2.10 -4.35
N PHE A 48 5.69 -2.27 -5.54
CA PHE A 48 5.24 -1.18 -6.40
C PHE A 48 3.88 -0.62 -5.96
N SER A 49 3.01 -1.46 -5.40
CA SER A 49 1.70 -1.06 -4.89
C SER A 49 1.79 -0.12 -3.67
N PRO A 50 0.70 0.58 -3.27
CA PRO A 50 0.67 1.44 -2.08
C PRO A 50 0.63 0.66 -0.75
N ILE A 51 1.19 -0.55 -0.72
CA ILE A 51 1.27 -1.38 0.49
C ILE A 51 2.51 -0.95 1.32
N PRO A 52 2.41 -0.87 2.66
CA PRO A 52 3.55 -0.57 3.52
C PRO A 52 4.66 -1.62 3.38
N TYR A 53 5.78 -1.24 2.75
CA TYR A 53 6.89 -2.16 2.46
C TYR A 53 7.53 -2.83 3.70
N LYS A 54 7.37 -2.23 4.88
CA LYS A 54 7.82 -2.83 6.15
C LYS A 54 7.04 -4.11 6.48
N VAL A 55 5.72 -4.10 6.23
CA VAL A 55 4.84 -5.26 6.45
C VAL A 55 5.21 -6.38 5.48
N LEU A 56 5.49 -6.04 4.21
CA LEU A 56 5.98 -7.01 3.23
C LEU A 56 7.27 -7.72 3.68
N GLY A 57 8.19 -6.98 4.32
CA GLY A 57 9.39 -7.59 4.91
C GLY A 57 9.04 -8.65 5.96
N TRP A 58 8.15 -8.33 6.89
CA TRP A 58 7.72 -9.28 7.92
C TRP A 58 7.05 -10.52 7.33
N MET A 59 6.17 -10.33 6.35
CA MET A 59 5.47 -11.42 5.65
C MET A 59 6.44 -12.31 4.87
N ALA A 60 7.39 -11.72 4.15
CA ALA A 60 8.42 -12.46 3.42
C ALA A 60 9.35 -13.25 4.34
N GLY A 61 9.64 -12.71 5.54
CA GLY A 61 10.40 -13.41 6.58
C GLY A 61 9.65 -14.62 7.13
N MET A 62 8.35 -14.46 7.42
CA MET A 62 7.50 -15.57 7.89
C MET A 62 7.36 -16.69 6.86
N GLY A 63 7.20 -16.34 5.58
CA GLY A 63 7.14 -17.29 4.47
C GLY A 63 8.49 -17.89 4.08
N HIS A 64 9.55 -17.66 4.86
CA HIS A 64 10.91 -18.18 4.62
C HIS A 64 11.46 -17.92 3.21
N MET A 65 11.03 -16.83 2.58
CA MET A 65 11.45 -16.51 1.21
C MET A 65 12.95 -16.21 1.16
N ALA A 66 13.63 -16.61 0.09
CA ALA A 66 15.05 -16.32 -0.07
C ALA A 66 15.35 -14.80 0.00
N LYS A 67 16.36 -14.41 0.78
CA LYS A 67 16.72 -13.01 1.03
C LYS A 67 17.07 -12.24 -0.24
N ARG A 68 17.85 -12.85 -1.14
CA ARG A 68 18.30 -12.23 -2.40
C ARG A 68 17.14 -11.78 -3.29
N PRO A 69 16.19 -12.65 -3.69
CA PRO A 69 15.07 -12.22 -4.53
C PRO A 69 14.17 -11.20 -3.83
N PHE A 70 13.95 -11.30 -2.51
CA PHE A 70 13.22 -10.29 -1.76
C PHE A 70 13.86 -8.91 -1.85
N LEU A 71 15.17 -8.84 -1.61
CA LEU A 71 15.96 -7.60 -1.69
C LEU A 71 15.91 -6.99 -3.10
N VAL A 72 16.14 -7.80 -4.13
CA VAL A 72 16.17 -7.32 -5.52
C VAL A 72 14.78 -6.87 -5.96
N ALA A 73 13.75 -7.71 -5.81
CA ALA A 73 12.38 -7.38 -6.21
C ALA A 73 11.87 -6.15 -5.47
N GLY A 74 12.10 -6.08 -4.16
CA GLY A 74 11.68 -4.96 -3.34
C GLY A 74 12.44 -3.67 -3.65
N PHE A 75 13.76 -3.76 -3.88
CA PHE A 75 14.57 -2.60 -4.28
C PHE A 75 14.10 -2.05 -5.63
N VAL A 76 13.96 -2.90 -6.65
CA VAL A 76 13.53 -2.47 -7.98
C VAL A 76 12.09 -1.94 -7.93
N GLY A 77 11.16 -2.62 -7.27
CA GLY A 77 9.77 -2.17 -7.18
C GLY A 77 9.63 -0.83 -6.46
N ARG A 78 10.40 -0.60 -5.39
CA ARG A 78 10.34 0.67 -4.64
C ARG A 78 11.05 1.80 -5.35
N SER A 79 12.18 1.52 -5.99
CA SER A 79 12.89 2.49 -6.83
C SER A 79 12.05 2.86 -8.04
N LEU A 80 11.30 1.93 -8.63
CA LEU A 80 10.39 2.24 -9.72
C LEU A 80 9.25 3.14 -9.24
N ARG A 81 8.63 2.81 -8.11
CA ARG A 81 7.54 3.63 -7.55
C ARG A 81 7.98 5.08 -7.31
N PHE A 82 9.01 5.27 -6.49
CA PHE A 82 9.45 6.63 -6.14
C PHE A 82 10.28 7.30 -7.22
N GLY A 83 11.03 6.52 -8.00
CA GLY A 83 11.84 7.03 -9.09
C GLY A 83 10.99 7.53 -10.24
N LEU A 84 9.90 6.83 -10.59
CA LEU A 84 8.94 7.34 -11.57
C LEU A 84 8.25 8.61 -11.08
N GLU A 85 7.78 8.62 -9.82
CA GLU A 85 7.18 9.82 -9.21
C GLU A 85 8.17 11.00 -9.25
N ALA A 86 9.42 10.79 -8.83
CA ALA A 86 10.47 11.81 -8.84
C ALA A 86 10.85 12.26 -10.25
N LEU A 87 10.88 11.36 -11.23
CA LEU A 87 11.17 11.69 -12.63
C LEU A 87 10.04 12.52 -13.23
N LEU A 88 8.79 12.14 -12.99
CA LEU A 88 7.63 12.92 -13.44
C LEU A 88 7.64 14.32 -12.83
N ILE A 89 7.92 14.44 -11.54
CA ILE A 89 8.07 15.74 -10.87
C ILE A 89 9.29 16.49 -11.43
N GLY A 90 10.40 15.83 -11.71
CA GLY A 90 11.58 16.49 -12.28
C GLY A 90 11.35 17.04 -13.69
N LEU A 91 10.53 16.38 -14.51
CA LEU A 91 10.23 16.81 -15.89
C LEU A 91 9.06 17.80 -15.97
N TYR A 92 8.05 17.63 -15.13
CA TYR A 92 6.78 18.38 -15.21
C TYR A 92 6.48 19.22 -13.98
N GLY A 93 7.35 19.23 -12.97
CA GLY A 93 7.14 19.90 -11.69
C GLY A 93 6.88 21.39 -11.85
N ASP A 94 7.68 22.09 -12.66
CA ASP A 94 7.50 23.52 -12.89
C ASP A 94 6.15 23.81 -13.55
N ARG A 95 5.77 23.04 -14.58
CA ARG A 95 4.45 23.18 -15.22
C ARG A 95 3.30 22.86 -14.28
N ALA A 96 3.47 21.87 -13.40
CA ALA A 96 2.48 21.52 -12.40
C ALA A 96 2.35 22.63 -11.35
N LEU A 97 3.47 23.22 -10.92
CA LEU A 97 3.49 24.36 -10.01
C LEU A 97 2.84 25.59 -10.64
N ASP A 98 3.16 25.92 -11.89
CA ASP A 98 2.53 27.03 -12.62
C ASP A 98 1.01 26.82 -12.74
N ALA A 99 0.57 25.59 -13.02
CA ALA A 99 -0.86 25.26 -13.06
C ALA A 99 -1.53 25.40 -11.69
N ILE A 100 -0.86 24.95 -10.61
CA ILE A 100 -1.38 25.10 -9.24
C ILE A 100 -1.48 26.58 -8.87
N MET A 101 -0.46 27.37 -9.17
CA MET A 101 -0.43 28.81 -8.92
C MET A 101 -1.54 29.53 -9.70
N TRP A 102 -1.73 29.20 -10.98
CA TRP A 102 -2.81 29.75 -11.80
C TRP A 102 -4.20 29.45 -11.22
N VAL A 103 -4.41 28.23 -10.69
CA VAL A 103 -5.66 27.88 -10.01
C VAL A 103 -5.84 28.66 -8.71
N LEU A 104 -4.74 28.86 -7.95
CA LEU A 104 -4.75 29.60 -6.69
C LEU A 104 -5.06 31.09 -6.89
N ASP A 105 -4.48 31.69 -7.92
CA ASP A 105 -4.69 33.10 -8.27
C ASP A 105 -6.12 33.37 -8.76
N ASN A 106 -6.81 32.35 -9.27
CA ASN A 106 -8.19 32.47 -9.73
C ASN A 106 -9.20 32.08 -8.64
N GLU A 107 -9.47 33.02 -7.73
CA GLU A 107 -10.32 32.85 -6.53
C GLU A 107 -11.69 32.19 -6.81
N ILE A 108 -12.36 32.56 -7.90
CA ILE A 108 -13.68 32.01 -8.27
C ILE A 108 -13.57 30.51 -8.61
N LEU A 109 -12.52 30.12 -9.35
CA LEU A 109 -12.29 28.73 -9.74
C LEU A 109 -11.97 27.87 -8.51
N LEU A 110 -11.15 28.40 -7.60
CA LEU A 110 -10.82 27.76 -6.34
C LEU A 110 -12.06 27.56 -5.46
N ALA A 111 -12.93 28.57 -5.38
CA ALA A 111 -14.20 28.48 -4.66
C ALA A 111 -15.13 27.39 -5.23
N VAL A 112 -15.24 27.31 -6.57
CA VAL A 112 -16.04 26.26 -7.23
C VAL A 112 -15.43 24.88 -6.98
N LEU A 113 -14.11 24.71 -7.09
CA LEU A 113 -13.41 23.46 -6.80
C LEU A 113 -13.62 22.99 -5.35
N MET A 114 -13.57 23.92 -4.39
CA MET A 114 -13.86 23.66 -2.99
C MET A 114 -15.30 23.17 -2.80
N LEU A 115 -16.28 23.86 -3.39
CA LEU A 115 -17.69 23.46 -3.29
C LEU A 115 -17.95 22.08 -3.91
N VAL A 116 -17.38 21.80 -5.08
CA VAL A 116 -17.50 20.51 -5.76
C VAL A 116 -16.84 19.39 -4.94
N SER A 117 -15.65 19.62 -4.39
CA SER A 117 -14.97 18.62 -3.57
C SER A 117 -15.72 18.31 -2.26
N LEU A 118 -16.32 19.32 -1.63
CA LEU A 118 -17.18 19.15 -0.46
C LEU A 118 -18.45 18.35 -0.80
N ALA A 119 -19.11 18.67 -1.92
CA ALA A 119 -20.28 17.93 -2.38
C ALA A 119 -19.94 16.47 -2.70
N ALA A 120 -18.80 16.23 -3.37
CA ALA A 120 -18.31 14.88 -3.67
C ALA A 120 -17.98 14.10 -2.40
N ALA A 121 -17.29 14.72 -1.43
CA ALA A 121 -16.99 14.11 -0.14
C ALA A 121 -18.28 13.76 0.62
N TRP A 122 -19.28 14.64 0.60
CA TRP A 122 -20.58 14.39 1.20
C TRP A 122 -21.33 13.23 0.53
N LEU A 123 -21.32 13.16 -0.80
CA LEU A 123 -21.92 12.05 -1.55
C LEU A 123 -21.19 10.73 -1.27
N ALA A 124 -19.86 10.73 -1.24
CA ALA A 124 -19.05 9.56 -0.93
C ALA A 124 -19.32 9.08 0.51
N TRP A 125 -19.41 9.99 1.47
CA TRP A 125 -19.77 9.69 2.85
C TRP A 125 -21.18 9.10 2.95
N ARG A 126 -22.14 9.69 2.23
CA ARG A 126 -23.52 9.20 2.18
C ARG A 126 -23.61 7.82 1.54
N TRP A 127 -22.84 7.56 0.50
CA TRP A 127 -22.77 6.25 -0.15
C TRP A 127 -22.15 5.21 0.79
N TRP A 128 -21.04 5.55 1.45
CA TRP A 128 -20.37 4.68 2.41
C TRP A 128 -21.26 4.30 3.60
N THR A 129 -21.97 5.27 4.18
CA THR A 129 -22.89 5.01 5.30
C THR A 129 -24.08 4.14 4.92
N ARG A 130 -24.53 4.19 3.66
CA ARG A 130 -25.60 3.30 3.14
C ARG A 130 -25.18 1.85 2.98
N LEU A 131 -23.89 1.58 2.76
CA LEU A 131 -23.38 0.20 2.67
C LEU A 131 -23.44 -0.50 4.04
N GLY A 132 -23.21 0.23 5.14
CA GLY A 132 -23.30 -0.32 6.50
C GLY A 132 -24.72 -0.67 6.94
N ALA A 133 -25.74 -0.01 6.40
CA ALA A 133 -27.15 -0.22 6.75
C ALA A 133 -27.81 -1.42 6.05
N GLN A 134 -27.14 -2.06 5.08
CA GLN A 134 -27.65 -3.20 4.31
C GLN A 134 -27.01 -4.54 4.71
N ALA A 135 -26.14 -4.57 5.73
CA ALA A 135 -25.65 -5.83 6.27
C ALA A 135 -26.83 -6.57 6.92
N PRO A 136 -27.23 -7.77 6.44
CA PRO A 136 -28.26 -8.54 7.11
C PRO A 136 -27.76 -8.91 8.50
N ASP A 137 -28.59 -8.70 9.52
CA ASP A 137 -28.33 -9.17 10.88
C ASP A 137 -28.01 -10.67 10.84
N ALA A 138 -26.73 -11.01 11.02
CA ALA A 138 -26.28 -12.37 11.23
C ALA A 138 -26.59 -12.79 12.67
N SER A 139 -27.87 -12.81 13.02
CA SER A 139 -28.39 -13.43 14.24
C SER A 139 -29.88 -13.72 14.08
N ALA A 140 -30.19 -14.87 13.49
CA ALA A 140 -31.41 -15.64 13.68
C ALA A 140 -31.07 -17.12 13.56
#